data_AF-A0A2R9T004-F1
#
_entry.id   AF-A0A2R9T004-F1
#
_cell.length_a   1.000
_cell.length_b   1.000
_cell.length_c   1.000
_cell.angle_alpha   90.00
_cell.angle_beta   90.00
_cell.angle_gamma   90.00
#
_symmetry.space_group_name_H-M   'P 1'
#
loop_
_entity.id
_entity.type
_entity.pdbx_description
1 polymer ?
#
loop_
_entity_poly.entity_id
_entity_poly.type
_entity_poly.pdbx_seq_one_letter_code
_entity_poly.pdbx_strand_id
1 'polypeptide(L)'
;MTEQVHLPEWAANYLQYIRVPFKEASLAYLTEICTAHHNRIPFENISTLLRYHEYHQQGRLEQDEKRFVDQLMQLNAGGTCYMINSSLHQLLNQLGFPTRYTLLGEGHVGLLVRNPDGQEEVYVDCGNAAPFFEPVRLETYPDQVSQYAGIEVRLRPGDEPGTYTYYRYVDGQLLTDLVWSFDTRKT
;
A
#
# COMPACT_ATOMS: atom_id res chain seq x y z
N MET A 1 -13.26 -18.18 -25.61
CA MET A 1 -13.32 -18.85 -24.30
C MET A 1 -12.47 -18.01 -23.37
N THR A 2 -13.08 -17.19 -22.53
CA THR A 2 -12.35 -16.41 -21.52
C THR A 2 -11.89 -17.40 -20.45
N GLU A 3 -10.57 -17.52 -20.26
CA GLU A 3 -10.01 -18.18 -19.07
C GLU A 3 -10.64 -17.54 -17.84
N GLN A 4 -11.35 -18.34 -17.05
CA GLN A 4 -11.83 -17.90 -15.74
C GLN A 4 -10.59 -17.71 -14.86
N VAL A 5 -10.26 -16.47 -14.53
CA VAL A 5 -9.19 -16.17 -13.57
C VAL A 5 -9.57 -16.83 -12.24
N HIS A 6 -8.84 -17.87 -11.87
CA HIS A 6 -9.03 -18.56 -10.61
C HIS A 6 -8.09 -17.95 -9.57
N LEU A 7 -8.63 -17.04 -8.75
CA LEU A 7 -7.89 -16.47 -7.63
C LEU A 7 -7.68 -17.53 -6.53
N PRO A 8 -6.51 -17.55 -5.88
CA PRO A 8 -6.33 -18.28 -4.63
C PRO A 8 -7.39 -17.89 -3.60
N GLU A 9 -7.78 -18.82 -2.73
CA GLU A 9 -8.83 -18.59 -1.72
C GLU A 9 -8.55 -17.36 -0.85
N TRP A 10 -7.31 -17.17 -0.41
CA TRP A 10 -6.93 -16.00 0.39
C TRP A 10 -7.15 -14.68 -0.38
N ALA A 11 -6.91 -14.64 -1.70
CA ALA A 11 -7.08 -13.43 -2.50
C ALA A 11 -8.57 -13.11 -2.69
N ALA A 12 -9.39 -14.15 -2.91
CA ALA A 12 -10.84 -14.01 -2.95
C ALA A 12 -11.41 -13.53 -1.59
N ASN A 13 -10.93 -14.09 -0.48
CA ASN A 13 -11.32 -13.67 0.87
C ASN A 13 -10.86 -12.24 1.18
N TYR A 14 -9.69 -11.83 0.68
CA TYR A 14 -9.21 -10.44 0.82
C TYR A 14 -10.19 -9.49 0.11
N LEU A 15 -10.47 -9.71 -1.18
CA LEU A 15 -11.43 -8.92 -1.95
C LEU A 15 -12.82 -8.88 -1.28
N GLN A 16 -13.29 -10.02 -0.78
CA GLN A 16 -14.53 -10.11 -0.02
C GLN A 16 -14.47 -9.26 1.26
N TYR A 17 -13.38 -9.32 2.02
CA TYR A 17 -13.21 -8.55 3.24
C TYR A 17 -13.29 -7.06 2.94
N ILE A 18 -12.58 -6.56 1.92
CA ILE A 18 -12.63 -5.13 1.53
C ILE A 18 -13.88 -4.76 0.72
N ARG A 19 -14.72 -5.74 0.34
CA ARG A 19 -15.96 -5.59 -0.42
C ARG A 19 -15.77 -5.04 -1.84
N VAL A 20 -14.69 -5.47 -2.49
CA VAL A 20 -14.38 -5.10 -3.86
C VAL A 20 -14.51 -6.36 -4.73
N PRO A 21 -15.39 -6.37 -5.75
CA PRO A 21 -15.47 -7.51 -6.66
C PRO A 21 -14.26 -7.54 -7.59
N PHE A 22 -13.89 -8.72 -8.09
CA PHE A 22 -12.86 -8.86 -9.11
C PHE A 22 -13.23 -8.07 -10.39
N LYS A 23 -12.26 -7.33 -10.93
CA LYS A 23 -12.34 -6.60 -12.20
C LYS A 23 -11.01 -6.70 -12.94
N GLU A 24 -11.03 -6.41 -14.23
CA GLU A 24 -9.81 -6.22 -15.02
C GLU A 24 -8.95 -5.09 -14.45
N ALA A 25 -7.63 -5.25 -14.51
CA ALA A 25 -6.67 -4.29 -13.98
C ALA A 25 -6.79 -2.93 -14.70
N SER A 26 -7.03 -1.88 -13.93
CA SER A 26 -7.11 -0.49 -14.39
C SER A 26 -6.78 0.46 -13.24
N LEU A 27 -6.45 1.71 -13.53
CA LEU A 27 -6.21 2.74 -12.51
C LEU A 27 -7.46 2.99 -11.67
N ALA A 28 -8.64 2.95 -12.28
CA ALA A 28 -9.91 3.08 -11.57
C ALA A 28 -10.13 1.94 -10.58
N TYR A 29 -9.82 0.71 -10.98
CA TYR A 29 -9.93 -0.45 -10.09
C TYR A 29 -8.90 -0.40 -8.94
N LEU A 30 -7.67 0.02 -9.23
CA LEU A 30 -6.65 0.22 -8.20
C LEU A 30 -7.06 1.30 -7.18
N THR A 31 -7.70 2.37 -7.64
CA THR A 31 -8.25 3.43 -6.77
C THR A 31 -9.37 2.89 -5.86
N GLU A 32 -10.27 2.07 -6.40
CA GLU A 32 -11.33 1.41 -5.62
C GLU A 32 -10.74 0.50 -4.54
N ILE A 33 -9.70 -0.27 -4.86
CA ILE A 33 -8.97 -1.10 -3.89
C ILE A 33 -8.36 -0.24 -2.78
N CYS A 34 -7.62 0.83 -3.13
CA CYS A 34 -7.00 1.72 -2.14
C CYS A 34 -8.04 2.34 -1.21
N THR A 35 -9.14 2.83 -1.79
CA THR A 35 -10.24 3.42 -1.04
C THR A 35 -10.89 2.41 -0.09
N ALA A 36 -11.19 1.20 -0.58
CA ALA A 36 -11.80 0.15 0.22
C ALA A 36 -10.88 -0.35 1.34
N HIS A 37 -9.57 -0.44 1.06
CA HIS A 37 -8.57 -0.84 2.02
C HIS A 37 -8.51 0.13 3.20
N HIS A 38 -8.35 1.44 2.95
CA HIS A 38 -8.33 2.44 4.03
C HIS A 38 -9.62 2.50 4.84
N ASN A 39 -10.77 2.19 4.24
CA ASN A 39 -12.05 2.19 4.93
C ASN A 39 -12.28 0.95 5.83
N ARG A 40 -11.49 -0.12 5.69
CA ARG A 40 -11.81 -1.41 6.33
C ARG A 40 -10.66 -2.07 7.06
N ILE A 41 -9.42 -1.76 6.69
CA ILE A 41 -8.22 -2.35 7.29
C ILE A 41 -7.52 -1.28 8.13
N PRO A 42 -7.54 -1.42 9.46
CA PRO A 42 -6.89 -0.45 10.32
C PRO A 42 -5.37 -0.58 10.26
N PHE A 43 -4.67 0.54 10.36
CA PHE A 43 -3.27 0.51 10.74
C PHE A 43 -3.16 0.18 12.23
N GLU A 44 -2.38 -0.82 12.60
CA GLU A 44 -2.15 -1.23 13.98
C GLU A 44 -0.85 -2.04 14.12
N ASN A 45 -0.36 -2.23 15.34
CA ASN A 45 0.86 -3.01 15.61
C ASN A 45 0.62 -4.16 16.60
N ILE A 46 -0.60 -4.37 17.08
CA ILE A 46 -0.96 -5.41 18.05
C ILE A 46 -0.80 -6.79 17.42
N SER A 47 -1.22 -7.00 16.17
CA SER A 47 -1.04 -8.26 15.45
C SER A 47 0.44 -8.65 15.31
N THR A 48 1.33 -7.66 15.18
CA THR A 48 2.79 -7.86 15.16
C THR A 48 3.31 -8.23 16.55
N LEU A 49 2.86 -7.54 17.60
CA LEU A 49 3.26 -7.83 18.98
C LEU A 49 2.86 -9.24 19.44
N LEU A 50 1.70 -9.75 18.98
CA LEU A 50 1.28 -11.12 19.25
C LEU A 50 2.22 -12.17 18.63
N ARG A 51 3.05 -11.79 17.67
CA ARG A 51 4.07 -12.65 17.02
C ARG A 51 5.45 -12.53 17.66
N TYR A 52 5.58 -11.87 18.82
CA TYR A 52 6.87 -11.67 19.48
C TYR A 52 7.65 -12.98 19.72
N HIS A 53 6.97 -14.04 20.18
CA HIS A 53 7.62 -15.33 20.40
C HIS A 53 8.12 -15.98 19.10
N GLU A 54 7.35 -15.89 18.02
CA GLU A 54 7.73 -16.38 16.68
C GLU A 54 8.98 -15.64 16.17
N TYR A 55 8.97 -14.31 16.28
CA TYR A 55 10.12 -13.48 15.94
C TYR A 55 11.38 -13.89 16.73
N HIS A 56 11.27 -14.10 18.03
CA HIS A 56 12.41 -14.51 18.86
C HIS A 56 12.98 -15.87 18.50
N GLN A 57 12.14 -16.79 18.02
CA GLN A 57 12.59 -18.12 17.60
C GLN A 57 13.24 -18.10 16.21
N GLN A 58 12.73 -17.27 15.29
CA GLN A 58 13.13 -17.29 13.88
C GLN A 58 14.09 -16.15 13.50
N GLY A 59 14.24 -15.14 14.35
CA GLY A 59 15.01 -13.91 14.08
C GLY A 59 14.33 -12.97 13.08
N ARG A 60 13.16 -13.33 12.55
CA ARG A 60 12.39 -12.56 11.56
C ARG A 60 10.92 -12.95 11.62
N LEU A 61 10.05 -12.09 11.11
CA LEU A 61 8.66 -12.43 10.83
C LEU A 61 8.52 -12.67 9.33
N GLU A 62 8.04 -13.85 8.95
CA GLU A 62 7.77 -14.15 7.54
C GLU A 62 6.51 -13.41 7.06
N GLN A 63 6.55 -13.00 5.80
CA GLN A 63 5.38 -12.51 5.07
C GLN A 63 4.47 -13.69 4.76
N ASP A 64 3.22 -13.60 5.16
CA ASP A 64 2.21 -14.65 5.02
C ASP A 64 0.85 -13.97 4.74
N GLU A 65 0.53 -13.82 3.46
CA GLU A 65 -0.70 -13.16 3.02
C GLU A 65 -1.95 -13.95 3.40
N LYS A 66 -1.87 -15.29 3.47
CA LYS A 66 -2.98 -16.10 3.93
C LYS A 66 -3.29 -15.81 5.38
N ARG A 67 -2.28 -15.80 6.24
CA ARG A 67 -2.45 -15.47 7.67
C ARG A 67 -2.97 -14.05 7.87
N PHE A 68 -2.46 -13.08 7.09
CA PHE A 68 -2.97 -11.71 7.14
C PHE A 68 -4.47 -11.68 6.83
N VAL A 69 -4.93 -12.34 5.76
CA VAL A 69 -6.35 -12.41 5.41
C VAL A 69 -7.17 -13.16 6.44
N ASP A 70 -6.67 -14.27 6.99
CA ASP A 70 -7.35 -15.00 8.06
C ASP A 70 -7.57 -14.10 9.29
N GLN A 71 -6.59 -13.24 9.64
CA GLN A 71 -6.69 -12.27 10.74
C GLN A 71 -7.70 -11.16 10.46
N LEU A 72 -7.77 -10.65 9.22
CA LEU A 72 -8.83 -9.71 8.83
C LEU A 72 -10.20 -10.34 9.07
N MET A 73 -10.41 -11.55 8.57
CA MET A 73 -11.71 -12.23 8.63
C MET A 73 -12.13 -12.62 10.06
N GLN A 74 -11.19 -13.06 10.89
CA GLN A 74 -11.49 -13.56 12.23
C GLN A 74 -11.50 -12.47 13.31
N LEU A 75 -10.63 -11.46 13.16
CA LEU A 75 -10.34 -10.50 14.23
C LEU A 75 -10.60 -9.04 13.81
N ASN A 76 -10.83 -8.77 12.53
CA ASN A 76 -10.79 -7.41 11.96
C ASN A 76 -9.46 -6.69 12.28
N ALA A 77 -8.38 -7.45 12.43
CA ALA A 77 -7.05 -6.94 12.76
C ALA A 77 -6.29 -6.63 11.46
N GLY A 78 -5.75 -5.41 11.35
CA GLY A 78 -4.94 -5.01 10.21
C GLY A 78 -3.46 -5.30 10.40
N GLY A 79 -2.63 -4.26 10.30
CA GLY A 79 -1.20 -4.42 10.47
C GLY A 79 -0.40 -3.13 10.32
N THR A 80 0.91 -3.28 10.37
CA THR A 80 1.87 -2.20 10.07
C THR A 80 2.00 -1.99 8.57
N CYS A 81 2.74 -0.96 8.15
CA CYS A 81 2.98 -0.71 6.73
C CYS A 81 3.62 -1.91 6.01
N TYR A 82 4.52 -2.63 6.68
CA TYR A 82 5.11 -3.86 6.15
C TYR A 82 4.05 -4.92 5.86
N MET A 83 3.21 -5.27 6.84
CA MET A 83 2.18 -6.30 6.68
C MET A 83 1.11 -5.92 5.65
N ILE A 84 0.65 -4.68 5.72
CA ILE A 84 -0.39 -4.15 4.83
C ILE A 84 0.14 -4.11 3.39
N ASN A 85 1.24 -3.39 3.14
CA ASN A 85 1.71 -3.18 1.77
C ASN A 85 2.33 -4.45 1.18
N SER A 86 2.90 -5.36 1.98
CA SER A 86 3.34 -6.67 1.47
C SER A 86 2.16 -7.57 1.08
N SER A 87 1.09 -7.57 1.87
CA SER A 87 -0.11 -8.38 1.55
C SER A 87 -0.87 -7.77 0.37
N LEU A 88 -0.91 -6.44 0.28
CA LEU A 88 -1.45 -5.75 -0.88
C LEU A 88 -0.61 -6.02 -2.14
N HIS A 89 0.71 -6.05 -2.05
CA HIS A 89 1.61 -6.46 -3.14
C HIS A 89 1.22 -7.84 -3.69
N GLN A 90 1.06 -8.84 -2.80
CA GLN A 90 0.63 -10.18 -3.23
C GLN A 90 -0.74 -10.15 -3.90
N LEU A 91 -1.72 -9.46 -3.30
CA LEU A 91 -3.06 -9.35 -3.88
C LEU A 91 -3.02 -8.71 -5.27
N LEU A 92 -2.35 -7.56 -5.41
CA LEU A 92 -2.26 -6.82 -6.66
C LEU A 92 -1.61 -7.65 -7.78
N ASN A 93 -0.57 -8.43 -7.47
CA ASN A 93 0.04 -9.36 -8.43
C ASN A 93 -0.95 -10.44 -8.89
N GLN A 94 -1.78 -11.00 -7.99
CA GLN A 94 -2.83 -11.96 -8.36
C GLN A 94 -3.93 -11.32 -9.24
N LEU A 95 -4.15 -10.01 -9.09
CA LEU A 95 -5.12 -9.24 -9.86
C LEU A 95 -4.56 -8.72 -11.19
N GLY A 96 -3.32 -9.07 -11.54
CA GLY A 96 -2.70 -8.68 -12.80
C GLY A 96 -2.04 -7.31 -12.79
N PHE A 97 -1.82 -6.69 -11.62
CA PHE A 97 -1.02 -5.47 -11.49
C PHE A 97 0.43 -5.84 -11.19
N PRO A 98 1.40 -5.54 -12.08
CA PRO A 98 2.82 -5.67 -11.75
C PRO A 98 3.20 -4.66 -10.67
N THR A 99 3.73 -5.14 -9.56
CA THR A 99 4.10 -4.29 -8.42
C THR A 99 5.53 -4.55 -7.94
N ARG A 100 6.13 -3.55 -7.32
CA ARG A 100 7.42 -3.64 -6.61
C ARG A 100 7.42 -2.71 -5.40
N TYR A 101 8.32 -2.97 -4.46
CA TYR A 101 8.44 -2.15 -3.26
C TYR A 101 9.16 -0.84 -3.53
N THR A 102 8.89 0.15 -2.68
CA THR A 102 9.73 1.34 -2.53
C THR A 102 9.87 1.66 -1.04
N LEU A 103 11.05 2.10 -0.63
CA LEU A 103 11.37 2.40 0.76
C LEU A 103 11.51 3.91 0.97
N LEU A 104 10.74 4.43 1.92
CA LEU A 104 10.76 5.83 2.33
C LEU A 104 11.46 5.92 3.68
N GLY A 105 12.48 6.78 3.78
CA GLY A 105 13.10 7.14 5.06
C GLY A 105 13.63 5.95 5.86
N GLU A 106 14.09 4.89 5.18
CA GLU A 106 14.64 3.63 5.72
C GLU A 106 13.66 2.74 6.55
N GLY A 107 12.50 3.25 6.94
CA GLY A 107 11.57 2.56 7.85
C GLY A 107 10.15 2.34 7.34
N HIS A 108 9.80 2.88 6.17
CA HIS A 108 8.45 2.79 5.62
C HIS A 108 8.44 2.13 4.24
N VAL A 109 7.56 1.14 4.04
CA VAL A 109 7.35 0.45 2.77
C VAL A 109 6.13 1.02 2.08
N GLY A 110 6.29 1.45 0.84
CA GLY A 110 5.19 1.69 -0.11
C GLY A 110 5.32 0.77 -1.33
N LEU A 111 4.42 0.93 -2.30
CA LEU A 111 4.43 0.20 -3.56
C LEU A 111 4.55 1.14 -4.75
N LEU A 112 5.26 0.67 -5.78
CA LEU A 112 5.19 1.20 -7.13
C LEU A 112 4.46 0.17 -7.98
N VAL A 113 3.39 0.62 -8.63
CA VAL A 113 2.48 -0.22 -9.41
C VAL A 113 2.49 0.26 -10.84
N ARG A 114 2.76 -0.64 -11.80
CA ARG A 114 2.66 -0.28 -13.21
C ARG A 114 1.21 0.06 -13.53
N ASN A 115 0.96 1.27 -13.99
CA ASN A 115 -0.37 1.71 -14.37
C ASN A 115 -0.85 0.93 -15.61
N PRO A 116 -1.92 0.13 -15.53
CA PRO A 116 -2.42 -0.61 -16.70
C PRO A 116 -2.90 0.31 -17.83
N ASP A 117 -3.31 1.53 -17.51
CA ASP A 117 -3.84 2.51 -18.46
C ASP A 117 -2.77 3.47 -19.00
N GLY A 118 -1.50 3.29 -18.63
CA GLY A 118 -0.42 4.24 -18.91
C GLY A 118 0.97 3.62 -19.02
N GLN A 119 1.99 4.47 -19.12
CA GLN A 119 3.40 4.05 -19.18
C GLN A 119 4.15 4.26 -17.85
N GLU A 120 3.64 5.12 -16.98
CA GLU A 120 4.25 5.41 -15.68
C GLU A 120 3.91 4.34 -14.63
N GLU A 121 4.72 4.26 -13.59
CA GLU A 121 4.33 3.63 -12.34
C GLU A 121 3.66 4.66 -11.42
N VAL A 122 2.65 4.21 -10.70
CA VAL A 122 1.98 5.00 -9.68
C VAL A 122 2.42 4.55 -8.29
N TYR A 123 2.55 5.50 -7.38
CA TYR A 123 2.80 5.21 -5.98
C TYR A 123 1.50 4.82 -5.29
N VAL A 124 1.53 3.69 -4.59
CA VAL A 124 0.40 3.15 -3.84
C VAL A 124 0.86 2.85 -2.41
N ASP A 125 0.06 3.28 -1.44
CA ASP A 125 0.36 3.04 -0.05
C ASP A 125 -0.90 2.98 0.79
N CYS A 126 -1.30 1.78 1.17
CA CYS A 126 -2.42 1.57 2.08
C CYS A 126 -1.97 1.40 3.54
N GLY A 127 -0.66 1.39 3.79
CA GLY A 127 -0.01 1.10 5.06
C GLY A 127 0.44 2.33 5.85
N ASN A 128 0.39 3.52 5.28
CA ASN A 128 0.73 4.80 5.92
C ASN A 128 -0.48 5.55 6.48
N ALA A 129 -1.47 4.80 6.98
CA ALA A 129 -2.81 5.32 7.30
C ALA A 129 -3.40 6.17 6.15
N ALA A 130 -4.51 6.88 6.40
CA ALA A 130 -4.98 7.89 5.45
C ALA A 130 -3.89 8.97 5.26
N PRO A 131 -3.69 9.53 4.04
CA PRO A 131 -4.79 9.87 3.12
C PRO A 131 -4.75 9.26 1.70
N PHE A 132 -3.93 8.25 1.39
CA PHE A 132 -3.77 7.74 0.01
C PHE A 132 -4.93 6.86 -0.49
N PHE A 133 -6.14 7.43 -0.60
CA PHE A 133 -7.32 6.77 -1.16
C PHE A 133 -7.23 6.51 -2.67
N GLU A 134 -6.29 7.15 -3.35
CA GLU A 134 -6.01 7.01 -4.78
C GLU A 134 -4.50 6.89 -5.03
N PRO A 135 -4.08 6.17 -6.08
CA PRO A 135 -2.67 6.09 -6.48
C PRO A 135 -2.13 7.48 -6.85
N VAL A 136 -0.87 7.74 -6.49
CA VAL A 136 -0.22 9.01 -6.79
C VAL A 136 0.59 8.88 -8.08
N ARG A 137 0.30 9.76 -9.04
CA ARG A 137 0.99 9.79 -10.34
C ARG A 137 2.21 10.71 -10.25
N LEU A 138 3.35 10.13 -9.92
CA LEU A 138 4.57 10.86 -9.59
C LEU A 138 5.12 11.69 -10.76
N GLU A 139 5.01 11.20 -11.99
CA GLU A 139 5.60 11.84 -13.17
C GLU A 139 4.62 12.77 -13.86
N THR A 140 3.39 12.30 -14.09
CA THR A 140 2.41 13.05 -14.89
C THR A 140 1.54 14.00 -14.06
N TYR A 141 1.48 13.82 -12.74
CA TYR A 141 0.76 14.71 -11.83
C TYR A 141 1.54 14.99 -10.53
N PRO A 142 2.75 15.57 -10.61
CA PRO A 142 3.67 15.71 -9.48
C PRO A 142 3.16 16.65 -8.36
N ASP A 143 2.19 17.50 -8.67
CA ASP A 143 1.61 18.44 -7.71
C ASP A 143 0.44 17.87 -6.90
N GLN A 144 0.04 16.62 -7.16
CA GLN A 144 -1.03 15.93 -6.43
C GLN A 144 -0.84 16.08 -4.91
N VAL A 145 -1.94 16.34 -4.22
CA VAL A 145 -2.00 16.42 -2.76
C VAL A 145 -3.02 15.40 -2.29
N SER A 146 -2.55 14.41 -1.55
CA SER A 146 -3.41 13.44 -0.89
C SER A 146 -3.84 14.04 0.45
N GLN A 147 -5.14 14.11 0.73
CA GLN A 147 -5.65 14.82 1.91
C GLN A 147 -6.85 14.14 2.54
N TYR A 148 -6.89 14.10 3.88
CA TYR A 148 -8.01 13.60 4.66
C TYR A 148 -7.89 14.01 6.13
N ALA A 149 -8.99 14.43 6.75
CA ALA A 149 -9.07 14.71 8.20
C ALA A 149 -7.91 15.58 8.75
N GLY A 150 -7.61 16.69 8.07
CA GLY A 150 -6.53 17.62 8.47
C GLY A 150 -5.11 17.15 8.12
N ILE A 151 -4.95 15.94 7.60
CA ILE A 151 -3.66 15.44 7.10
C ILE A 151 -3.55 15.76 5.61
N GLU A 152 -2.41 16.31 5.21
CA GLU A 152 -2.01 16.40 3.80
C GLU A 152 -0.69 15.69 3.60
N VAL A 153 -0.57 14.96 2.50
CA VAL A 153 0.67 14.34 2.07
C VAL A 153 0.99 14.77 0.65
N ARG A 154 2.24 15.17 0.46
CA ARG A 154 2.79 15.68 -0.80
C ARG A 154 4.03 14.87 -1.14
N LEU A 155 4.01 14.21 -2.30
CA LEU A 155 5.21 13.61 -2.88
C LEU A 155 5.72 14.60 -3.93
N ARG A 156 6.97 15.06 -3.79
CA ARG A 156 7.55 16.05 -4.71
C ARG A 156 8.83 15.53 -5.34
N PRO A 157 9.09 15.85 -6.62
CA PRO A 157 10.35 15.52 -7.26
C PRO A 157 11.54 16.05 -6.43
N GLY A 158 12.57 15.23 -6.28
CA GLY A 158 13.86 15.63 -5.74
C GLY A 158 14.78 16.23 -6.81
N ASP A 159 16.05 16.39 -6.45
CA ASP A 159 17.05 17.01 -7.34
C ASP A 159 17.38 16.14 -8.57
N GLU A 160 17.26 14.82 -8.44
CA GLU A 160 17.59 13.86 -9.49
C GLU A 160 16.32 13.18 -10.05
N PRO A 161 16.21 12.95 -11.37
CA PRO A 161 15.09 12.21 -11.95
C PRO A 161 14.90 10.83 -11.30
N GLY A 162 13.67 10.55 -10.88
CA GLY A 162 13.31 9.32 -10.15
C GLY A 162 13.49 9.40 -8.64
N THR A 163 14.01 10.51 -8.10
CA THR A 163 14.02 10.76 -6.65
C THR A 163 12.84 11.64 -6.25
N TYR A 164 12.32 11.40 -5.05
CA TYR A 164 11.16 12.11 -4.53
C TYR A 164 11.30 12.31 -3.03
N THR A 165 10.64 13.36 -2.53
CA THR A 165 10.51 13.64 -1.10
C THR A 165 9.04 13.61 -0.69
N TYR A 166 8.78 12.83 0.34
CA TYR A 166 7.54 12.73 1.07
C TYR A 166 7.47 13.84 2.12
N TYR A 167 6.40 14.63 2.10
CA TYR A 167 6.10 15.65 3.10
C TYR A 167 4.72 15.39 3.70
N ARG A 168 4.63 15.38 5.03
CA ARG A 168 3.36 15.25 5.74
C ARG A 168 3.05 16.51 6.54
N TYR A 169 1.84 17.03 6.36
CA TYR A 169 1.29 18.15 7.10
C TYR A 169 0.13 17.68 7.96
N VAL A 170 -0.02 18.29 9.14
CA VAL A 170 -1.19 18.14 10.02
C VAL A 170 -1.70 19.53 10.35
N ASP A 171 -2.95 19.82 10.01
CA ASP A 171 -3.61 21.11 10.18
C ASP A 171 -2.76 22.28 9.61
N GLY A 172 -2.18 22.04 8.43
CA GLY A 172 -1.32 23.00 7.72
C GLY A 172 0.13 23.10 8.23
N GLN A 173 0.49 22.37 9.29
CA GLN A 173 1.85 22.37 9.83
C GLN A 173 2.66 21.19 9.32
N LEU A 174 3.85 21.47 8.77
CA LEU A 174 4.77 20.42 8.33
C LEU A 174 5.32 19.64 9.52
N LEU A 175 5.22 18.32 9.49
CA LEU A 175 5.90 17.43 10.42
C LEU A 175 7.33 17.17 9.92
N THR A 176 8.29 17.92 10.44
CA THR A 176 9.69 17.90 9.97
C THR A 176 10.37 16.54 10.16
N ASP A 177 9.96 15.76 11.16
CA ASP A 177 10.51 14.41 11.42
C ASP A 177 9.99 13.36 10.41
N LEU A 178 9.01 13.72 9.59
CA LEU A 178 8.40 12.87 8.57
C LEU A 178 8.67 13.42 7.15
N VAL A 179 9.83 14.05 6.97
CA VAL A 179 10.36 14.41 5.65
C VAL A 179 11.27 13.28 5.19
N TRP A 180 10.78 12.46 4.26
CA TRP A 180 11.48 11.24 3.82
C TRP A 180 11.79 11.29 2.35
N SER A 181 13.02 10.99 1.97
CA SER A 181 13.38 10.79 0.57
C SER A 181 13.24 9.33 0.16
N PHE A 182 12.91 9.11 -1.11
CA PHE A 182 12.93 7.80 -1.74
C PHE A 182 13.35 7.90 -3.20
N ASP A 183 13.87 6.79 -3.74
CA ASP A 183 14.33 6.67 -5.12
C ASP A 183 13.53 5.57 -5.80
N THR A 184 12.69 5.93 -6.77
CA THR A 184 11.86 4.95 -7.46
C THR A 184 12.72 3.98 -8.26
N ARG A 185 13.97 4.27 -8.59
CA ARG A 185 14.84 3.35 -9.35
C ARG A 185 15.40 2.22 -8.46
N LYS A 186 15.19 2.30 -7.14
CA LYS A 186 15.67 1.32 -6.15
C LYS A 186 14.49 0.58 -5.52
N THR A 187 14.78 -0.59 -4.96
CA THR A 187 13.86 -1.42 -4.17
C THR A 187 14.55 -1.80 -2.89
#